data_AF-A0A0F4GP57-F1
#
_entry.id   AF-A0A0F4GP57-F1
#
_cell.length_a   1.000
_cell.length_b   1.000
_cell.length_c   1.000
_cell.angle_alpha   90.00
_cell.angle_beta   90.00
_cell.angle_gamma   90.00
#
_symmetry.space_group_name_H-M   'P 1'
#
loop_
_entity.id
_entity.type
_entity.pdbx_description
1 polymer ?
#
loop_
_entity_poly.entity_id
_entity_poly.type
_entity_poly.pdbx_seq_one_letter_code
_entity_poly.pdbx_strand_id
1 'polypeptide(L)'
;MPTTDDLRSQGNIAYKAGKLEEAIDFYNQASRSNIEDARPVSNLSAAFYELDDYTSAIEASDRALCLTSDSRSKQKLFLRELKSQLHNSEMYRRLSGHDVRAIHSKILADLPRLKPQIRTASEYFVFGHDCPESLYESDLAKAGRDKIALTFGGIGDGRHMLASLVTIFIGEAVEKADHKQQFHFMIVDRKPAVIARNLVMLVMLDALAKTTGANEAAATRISTALFYTFLAPIIPPEVHTILQSIIQRLIGMLEHRMAWPFYLDVSETFRPRILRILREWQHEVGEQFPTSKLRPQIQRARVVADMQDFMTAQAYMGSNRPRSRAPPGSEKQEAFYKETAILTKTGNGRGQGKEVQEAFDAFHVSGGKHVKPEFLS
;
A
#
# COMPACT_ATOMS: atom_id res chain seq x y z
N MET A 1 -44.18 1.75 10.10
CA MET A 1 -42.94 1.98 9.31
C MET A 1 -41.78 1.98 10.28
N PRO A 2 -40.66 1.30 10.00
CA PRO A 2 -39.48 1.33 10.86
C PRO A 2 -38.94 2.76 10.99
N THR A 3 -38.48 3.15 12.17
CA THR A 3 -37.93 4.49 12.42
C THR A 3 -36.53 4.63 11.82
N THR A 4 -36.04 5.88 11.70
CA THR A 4 -34.65 6.15 11.30
C THR A 4 -33.64 5.37 12.16
N ASP A 5 -33.87 5.29 13.47
CA ASP A 5 -32.98 4.57 14.38
C ASP A 5 -33.09 3.05 14.24
N ASP A 6 -34.28 2.51 13.94
CA ASP A 6 -34.46 1.08 13.64
C ASP A 6 -33.68 0.68 12.38
N LEU A 7 -33.85 1.45 11.30
CA LEU A 7 -33.15 1.22 10.02
C LEU A 7 -31.63 1.38 10.19
N ARG A 8 -31.19 2.42 10.91
CA ARG A 8 -29.77 2.62 11.21
C ARG A 8 -29.20 1.48 12.06
N SER A 9 -29.97 0.96 13.02
CA SER A 9 -29.57 -0.18 13.84
C SER A 9 -29.42 -1.45 13.01
N GLN A 10 -30.36 -1.73 12.11
CA GLN A 10 -30.28 -2.85 11.15
C GLN A 10 -29.05 -2.73 10.25
N GLY A 11 -28.78 -1.52 9.73
CA GLY A 11 -27.55 -1.24 8.98
C GLY A 11 -26.28 -1.48 9.80
N ASN A 12 -26.24 -1.11 11.09
CA ASN A 12 -25.09 -1.38 11.95
C ASN A 12 -24.88 -2.88 12.19
N ILE A 13 -25.95 -3.66 12.27
CA ILE A 13 -25.90 -5.12 12.40
C ILE A 13 -25.31 -5.73 11.12
N ALA A 14 -25.83 -5.36 9.95
CA ALA A 14 -25.32 -5.80 8.66
C ALA A 14 -23.84 -5.40 8.45
N TYR A 15 -23.49 -4.16 8.82
CA TYR A 15 -22.12 -3.64 8.73
C TYR A 15 -21.15 -4.45 9.61
N LYS A 16 -21.51 -4.73 10.87
CA LYS A 16 -20.69 -5.57 11.77
C LYS A 16 -20.58 -7.02 11.30
N ALA A 17 -21.57 -7.50 10.54
CA ALA A 17 -21.55 -8.82 9.92
C ALA A 17 -20.77 -8.86 8.59
N GLY A 18 -20.20 -7.73 8.13
CA GLY A 18 -19.46 -7.63 6.87
C GLY A 18 -20.34 -7.62 5.61
N LYS A 19 -21.66 -7.51 5.77
CA LYS A 19 -22.62 -7.42 4.65
C LYS A 19 -22.83 -5.94 4.28
N LEU A 20 -21.83 -5.37 3.61
CA LEU A 20 -21.72 -3.92 3.45
C LEU A 20 -22.77 -3.36 2.48
N GLU A 21 -23.14 -4.09 1.43
CA GLU A 21 -24.20 -3.71 0.49
C GLU A 21 -25.57 -3.67 1.18
N GLU A 22 -25.88 -4.68 2.00
CA GLU A 22 -27.10 -4.72 2.82
C GLU A 22 -27.11 -3.57 3.85
N ALA A 23 -25.95 -3.26 4.45
CA ALA A 23 -25.81 -2.12 5.35
C ALA A 23 -26.08 -0.79 4.65
N ILE A 24 -25.57 -0.62 3.42
CA ILE A 24 -25.82 0.56 2.58
C ILE A 24 -27.31 0.73 2.30
N ASP A 25 -28.02 -0.34 1.95
CA ASP A 25 -29.47 -0.29 1.72
C ASP A 25 -30.23 0.21 2.95
N PHE A 26 -29.89 -0.31 4.14
CA PHE A 26 -30.50 0.14 5.39
C PHE A 26 -30.14 1.58 5.74
N TYR A 27 -28.89 2.01 5.55
CA TYR A 27 -28.49 3.39 5.80
C TYR A 27 -29.10 4.37 4.78
N ASN A 28 -29.27 3.97 3.52
CA ASN A 28 -29.99 4.73 2.52
C ASN A 28 -31.45 4.92 2.90
N GLN A 29 -32.13 3.85 3.34
CA GLN A 29 -33.49 3.95 3.87
C GLN A 29 -33.56 4.89 5.10
N ALA A 30 -32.61 4.75 6.04
CA ALA A 30 -32.55 5.61 7.23
C ALA A 30 -32.34 7.10 6.86
N SER A 31 -31.42 7.40 5.94
CA SER A 31 -31.17 8.78 5.49
C SER A 31 -32.35 9.40 4.73
N ARG A 32 -33.18 8.60 4.05
CA ARG A 32 -34.44 9.06 3.44
C ARG A 32 -35.52 9.31 4.47
N SER A 33 -35.55 8.52 5.55
CA SER A 33 -36.51 8.67 6.65
C SER A 33 -36.28 9.93 7.48
N ASN A 34 -35.04 10.39 7.61
CA ASN A 34 -34.70 11.66 8.23
C ASN A 34 -33.47 12.26 7.55
N ILE A 35 -33.70 13.27 6.70
CA ILE A 35 -32.65 13.90 5.87
C ILE A 35 -31.69 14.78 6.68
N GLU A 36 -32.10 15.24 7.86
CA GLU A 36 -31.30 16.10 8.74
C GLU A 36 -30.37 15.30 9.66
N ASP A 37 -30.55 13.97 9.75
CA ASP A 37 -29.71 13.12 10.58
C ASP A 37 -28.39 12.79 9.88
N ALA A 38 -27.29 13.32 10.41
CA ALA A 38 -25.95 13.04 9.90
C ALA A 38 -25.50 11.58 10.15
N ARG A 39 -26.10 10.84 11.11
CA ARG A 39 -25.60 9.52 11.55
C ARG A 39 -25.72 8.45 10.46
N PRO A 40 -26.85 8.27 9.77
CA PRO A 40 -26.94 7.34 8.64
C PRO A 40 -25.98 7.68 7.50
N VAL A 41 -25.80 8.97 7.20
CA VAL A 41 -24.91 9.43 6.12
C VAL A 41 -23.43 9.22 6.50
N SER A 42 -23.06 9.46 7.76
CA SER A 42 -21.74 9.11 8.29
C SER A 42 -21.47 7.60 8.25
N ASN A 43 -22.50 6.78 8.47
CA ASN A 43 -22.41 5.34 8.34
C ASN A 43 -22.32 4.88 6.88
N LEU A 44 -23.01 5.53 5.94
CA LEU A 44 -22.83 5.31 4.49
C LEU A 44 -21.39 5.58 4.08
N SER A 45 -20.79 6.70 4.50
CA SER A 45 -19.39 6.98 4.19
C SER A 45 -18.45 5.88 4.68
N ALA A 46 -18.75 5.28 5.85
CA ALA A 46 -17.99 4.15 6.37
C ALA A 46 -18.18 2.90 5.51
N ALA A 47 -19.42 2.56 5.15
CA ALA A 47 -19.72 1.38 4.35
C ALA A 47 -19.13 1.45 2.94
N PHE A 48 -19.22 2.61 2.28
CA PHE A 48 -18.57 2.84 0.98
C PHE A 48 -17.05 2.77 1.08
N TYR A 49 -16.45 3.31 2.17
CA TYR A 49 -15.01 3.22 2.39
C TYR A 49 -14.54 1.76 2.54
N GLU A 50 -15.26 0.94 3.31
CA GLU A 50 -14.93 -0.49 3.47
C GLU A 50 -15.16 -1.31 2.19
N LEU A 51 -16.03 -0.86 1.27
CA LEU A 51 -16.23 -1.45 -0.06
C LEU A 51 -15.26 -0.92 -1.13
N ASP A 52 -14.33 -0.06 -0.73
CA ASP A 52 -13.38 0.61 -1.61
C ASP A 52 -14.05 1.47 -2.71
N ASP A 53 -15.31 1.83 -2.51
CA ASP A 53 -16.01 2.85 -3.30
C ASP A 53 -15.68 4.23 -2.72
N TYR A 54 -14.43 4.65 -2.93
CA TYR A 54 -13.90 5.86 -2.34
C TYR A 54 -14.62 7.13 -2.83
N THR A 55 -15.14 7.12 -4.06
CA THR A 55 -15.93 8.23 -4.61
C THR A 55 -17.20 8.42 -3.80
N SER A 56 -18.01 7.37 -3.65
CA SER A 56 -19.23 7.43 -2.83
C SER A 56 -18.94 7.69 -1.35
N ALA A 57 -17.78 7.22 -0.84
CA ALA A 57 -17.34 7.50 0.51
C ALA A 57 -17.02 8.99 0.74
N ILE A 58 -16.42 9.67 -0.24
CA ILE A 58 -16.16 11.11 -0.22
C ILE A 58 -17.48 11.87 -0.23
N GLU A 59 -18.37 11.58 -1.19
CA GLU A 59 -19.66 12.26 -1.31
C GLU A 59 -20.51 12.11 -0.04
N ALA A 60 -20.55 10.92 0.55
CA ALA A 60 -21.24 10.70 1.81
C ALA A 60 -20.55 11.41 2.98
N SER A 61 -19.21 11.52 2.99
CA SER A 61 -18.48 12.26 4.02
C SER A 61 -18.79 13.76 3.95
N ASP A 62 -18.76 14.35 2.76
CA ASP A 62 -19.10 15.75 2.51
C ASP A 62 -20.53 16.06 2.95
N ARG A 63 -21.50 15.20 2.57
CA ARG A 63 -22.89 15.35 2.99
C ARG A 63 -23.03 15.27 4.52
N ALA A 64 -22.38 14.31 5.17
CA ALA A 64 -22.45 14.18 6.62
C ALA A 64 -21.81 15.37 7.36
N LEU A 65 -20.74 15.95 6.81
CA LEU A 65 -20.08 17.15 7.34
C LEU A 65 -21.00 18.37 7.31
N CYS A 66 -21.83 18.51 6.28
CA CYS A 66 -22.83 19.58 6.18
C CYS A 66 -23.96 19.44 7.22
N LEU A 67 -24.26 18.21 7.66
CA LEU A 67 -25.39 17.92 8.56
C LEU A 67 -25.00 17.89 10.04
N THR A 68 -23.71 17.84 10.38
CA THR A 68 -23.25 17.73 11.77
C THR A 68 -22.50 18.97 12.25
N SER A 69 -22.78 19.41 13.48
CA SER A 69 -22.00 20.44 14.18
C SER A 69 -21.01 19.84 15.18
N ASP A 70 -21.08 18.52 15.44
CA ASP A 70 -20.25 17.84 16.44
C ASP A 70 -18.78 17.73 15.99
N SER A 71 -17.88 18.32 16.78
CA SER A 71 -16.45 18.39 16.48
C SER A 71 -15.80 17.02 16.30
N ARG A 72 -16.18 16.03 17.13
CA ARG A 72 -15.62 14.68 17.07
C ARG A 72 -16.08 13.94 15.81
N SER A 73 -17.36 14.08 15.44
CA SER A 73 -17.92 13.54 14.21
C SER A 73 -17.29 14.17 12.97
N LYS A 74 -17.08 15.50 12.97
CA LYS A 74 -16.34 16.19 11.89
C LYS A 74 -14.93 15.65 11.73
N GLN A 75 -14.18 15.46 12.82
CA GLN A 75 -12.81 14.92 12.76
C GLN A 75 -12.78 13.51 12.14
N LYS A 76 -13.73 12.64 12.50
CA LYS A 76 -13.84 11.29 11.94
C LYS A 76 -14.16 11.31 10.45
N LEU A 77 -15.07 12.19 10.03
CA LEU A 77 -15.48 12.34 8.63
C LEU A 77 -14.35 12.90 7.78
N PHE A 78 -13.67 13.97 8.22
CA PHE A 78 -12.50 14.51 7.53
C PHE A 78 -11.39 13.47 7.36
N LEU A 79 -11.11 12.67 8.40
CA LEU A 79 -10.08 11.63 8.30
C LEU A 79 -10.46 10.57 7.26
N ARG A 80 -11.74 10.19 7.20
CA ARG A 80 -12.22 9.20 6.21
C ARG A 80 -12.19 9.77 4.80
N GLU A 81 -12.66 10.99 4.62
CA GLU A 81 -12.62 11.70 3.34
C GLU A 81 -11.18 11.80 2.80
N LEU A 82 -10.23 12.20 3.65
CA LEU A 82 -8.80 12.27 3.30
C LEU A 82 -8.22 10.90 2.92
N LYS A 83 -8.58 9.85 3.66
CA LYS A 83 -8.18 8.47 3.32
C LYS A 83 -8.78 8.03 1.99
N SER A 84 -10.07 8.28 1.75
CA SER A 84 -10.72 7.99 0.46
C SER A 84 -10.06 8.75 -0.70
N GLN A 85 -9.75 10.04 -0.52
CA GLN A 85 -9.07 10.86 -1.53
C GLN A 85 -7.64 10.38 -1.81
N LEU A 86 -6.93 9.86 -0.80
CA LEU A 86 -5.62 9.23 -0.97
C LEU A 86 -5.73 8.00 -1.87
N HIS A 87 -6.77 7.17 -1.66
CA HIS A 87 -7.01 6.01 -2.51
C HIS A 87 -7.49 6.38 -3.93
N ASN A 88 -8.15 7.53 -4.10
CA ASN A 88 -8.66 7.99 -5.39
C ASN A 88 -7.67 8.88 -6.20
N SER A 89 -6.44 9.07 -5.73
CA SER A 89 -5.38 9.91 -6.33
C SER A 89 -5.67 11.43 -6.45
N GLU A 90 -6.86 11.91 -6.06
CA GLU A 90 -7.28 13.33 -6.17
C GLU A 90 -6.79 14.24 -5.02
N MET A 91 -6.17 13.66 -3.99
CA MET A 91 -5.71 14.33 -2.74
C MET A 91 -4.99 15.67 -2.96
N TYR A 92 -4.16 15.76 -4.00
CA TYR A 92 -3.25 16.89 -4.19
C TYR A 92 -3.93 18.19 -4.59
N ARG A 93 -5.11 18.10 -5.23
CA ARG A 93 -5.79 19.29 -5.79
C ARG A 93 -6.51 20.13 -4.71
N ARG A 94 -6.81 19.54 -3.54
CA ARG A 94 -7.65 20.17 -2.48
C ARG A 94 -6.88 20.60 -1.23
N LEU A 95 -5.64 20.15 -1.02
CA LEU A 95 -4.84 20.45 0.18
C LEU A 95 -4.15 21.82 0.16
N SER A 96 -4.44 22.69 -0.82
CA SER A 96 -3.95 24.07 -0.83
C SER A 96 -4.44 24.81 0.43
N GLY A 97 -3.60 24.88 1.48
CA GLY A 97 -3.88 25.61 2.72
C GLY A 97 -3.69 24.86 4.05
N HIS A 98 -3.39 23.54 4.05
CA HIS A 98 -3.14 22.79 5.29
C HIS A 98 -1.67 22.35 5.42
N ASP A 99 -1.19 22.08 6.65
CA ASP A 99 0.14 21.53 6.90
C ASP A 99 0.21 20.06 6.45
N VAL A 100 0.53 19.89 5.17
CA VAL A 100 0.60 18.59 4.49
C VAL A 100 1.60 17.65 5.17
N ARG A 101 2.64 18.16 5.86
CA ARG A 101 3.65 17.34 6.53
C ARG A 101 3.11 16.65 7.78
N ALA A 102 2.33 17.37 8.59
CA ALA A 102 1.68 16.81 9.78
C ALA A 102 0.66 15.73 9.42
N ILE A 103 -0.09 15.95 8.33
CA ILE A 103 -1.09 14.99 7.82
C ILE A 103 -0.40 13.76 7.24
N HIS A 104 0.66 13.93 6.45
CA HIS A 104 1.46 12.84 5.88
C HIS A 104 2.10 11.96 6.96
N SER A 105 2.66 12.57 8.01
CA SER A 105 3.26 11.83 9.14
C SER A 105 2.22 10.97 9.88
N LYS A 106 1.00 11.48 10.04
CA LYS A 106 -0.10 10.76 10.69
C LYS A 106 -0.63 9.61 9.82
N ILE A 107 -0.79 9.84 8.51
CA ILE A 107 -1.20 8.80 7.56
C ILE A 107 -0.15 7.67 7.49
N LEU A 108 1.14 8.00 7.38
CA LEU A 108 2.22 7.01 7.37
C LEU A 108 2.35 6.24 8.69
N ALA A 109 2.01 6.86 9.82
CA ALA A 109 1.99 6.22 11.13
C ALA A 109 0.80 5.25 11.27
N ASP A 110 -0.34 5.57 10.65
CA ASP A 110 -1.60 4.82 10.76
C ASP A 110 -1.76 3.72 9.68
N LEU A 111 -0.85 3.64 8.70
CA LEU A 111 -0.83 2.55 7.73
C LEU A 111 -0.46 1.22 8.43
N PRO A 112 -1.18 0.11 8.17
CA PRO A 112 -0.84 -1.20 8.73
C PRO A 112 0.57 -1.62 8.28
N ARG A 113 1.50 -1.73 9.25
CA ARG A 113 2.86 -2.22 9.02
C ARG A 113 2.96 -3.67 9.47
N LEU A 114 2.86 -4.59 8.52
CA LEU A 114 3.12 -6.01 8.76
C LEU A 114 4.51 -6.38 8.21
N LYS A 115 5.43 -6.88 9.06
CA LYS A 115 6.69 -7.46 8.59
C LYS A 115 7.23 -8.59 9.46
N PRO A 116 7.29 -9.81 8.90
CA PRO A 116 8.31 -10.81 9.23
C PRO A 116 8.96 -11.47 7.98
N GLN A 117 10.18 -12.01 8.16
CA GLN A 117 11.20 -12.24 7.12
C GLN A 117 11.55 -13.72 6.85
N ILE A 118 12.17 -14.04 5.68
CA ILE A 118 12.95 -15.29 5.42
C ILE A 118 14.28 -15.03 4.66
N ARG A 119 15.41 -15.60 5.20
CA ARG A 119 16.70 -16.16 4.65
C ARG A 119 17.50 -15.43 3.52
N THR A 120 18.71 -15.80 3.06
CA THR A 120 19.86 -16.65 3.49
C THR A 120 21.21 -15.94 3.19
N ALA A 121 21.17 -14.69 2.73
CA ALA A 121 22.36 -13.85 2.56
C ALA A 121 22.51 -12.95 3.79
N SER A 122 23.75 -12.72 4.26
CA SER A 122 23.99 -11.75 5.33
C SER A 122 23.72 -10.33 4.84
N GLU A 123 22.51 -9.85 5.11
CA GLU A 123 22.13 -8.46 4.99
C GLU A 123 21.85 -7.93 6.38
N TYR A 124 22.51 -6.84 6.80
CA TYR A 124 22.23 -6.23 8.12
C TYR A 124 20.76 -5.79 8.22
N PHE A 125 20.19 -5.25 7.13
CA PHE A 125 18.78 -4.89 7.00
C PHE A 125 18.30 -5.10 5.54
N VAL A 126 17.22 -5.87 5.32
CA VAL A 126 16.71 -6.31 3.98
C VAL A 126 15.64 -5.37 3.42
N PHE A 127 14.82 -4.86 4.34
CA PHE A 127 13.96 -3.70 4.16
C PHE A 127 14.48 -2.66 5.13
N GLY A 128 14.37 -1.37 4.81
CA GLY A 128 14.62 -0.37 5.83
C GLY A 128 13.70 -0.65 7.04
N HIS A 129 14.26 -0.58 8.23
CA HIS A 129 13.50 -0.41 9.46
C HIS A 129 13.19 1.07 9.68
N ASP A 130 13.85 1.94 8.92
CA ASP A 130 13.75 3.37 9.04
C ASP A 130 12.40 3.88 8.58
N CYS A 131 11.93 4.93 9.23
CA CYS A 131 10.84 5.73 8.71
C CYS A 131 11.25 6.27 7.33
N PRO A 132 10.40 6.15 6.29
CA PRO A 132 10.70 6.75 5.00
C PRO A 132 10.85 8.27 5.17
N GLU A 133 12.00 8.79 4.78
CA GLU A 133 12.37 10.20 4.90
C GLU A 133 12.80 10.74 3.53
N SER A 134 12.44 11.99 3.26
CA SER A 134 12.77 12.69 2.03
C SER A 134 14.12 13.38 2.17
N LEU A 135 15.00 13.27 1.18
CA LEU A 135 16.18 14.15 1.06
C LEU A 135 15.81 15.54 0.48
N TYR A 136 14.59 15.68 -0.04
CA TYR A 136 14.05 16.95 -0.49
C TYR A 136 13.20 17.57 0.63
N GLU A 137 13.81 18.47 1.41
CA GLU A 137 13.20 19.15 2.55
C GLU A 137 12.83 20.62 2.26
N SER A 138 12.15 21.31 3.18
CA SER A 138 11.70 22.71 3.01
C SER A 138 12.82 23.66 2.66
N ASP A 139 14.00 23.44 3.23
CA ASP A 139 15.09 24.39 3.12
C ASP A 139 15.71 24.31 1.73
N LEU A 140 15.74 23.10 1.16
CA LEU A 140 16.17 22.86 -0.21
C LEU A 140 15.13 23.38 -1.22
N ALA A 141 13.84 23.26 -0.92
CA ALA A 141 12.76 23.86 -1.71
C ALA A 141 12.88 25.41 -1.74
N LYS A 142 13.13 26.02 -0.59
CA LYS A 142 13.30 27.49 -0.45
C LYS A 142 14.60 28.03 -1.03
N ALA A 143 15.56 27.17 -1.36
CA ALA A 143 16.85 27.59 -1.89
C ALA A 143 16.77 28.17 -3.32
N GLY A 144 15.61 28.07 -3.99
CA GLY A 144 15.37 28.68 -5.30
C GLY A 144 16.29 28.14 -6.41
N ARG A 145 16.70 26.87 -6.30
CA ARG A 145 17.59 26.23 -7.28
C ARG A 145 16.77 25.58 -8.39
N ASP A 146 17.13 25.85 -9.64
CA ASP A 146 16.50 25.21 -10.80
C ASP A 146 16.89 23.72 -10.94
N LYS A 147 18.08 23.35 -10.44
CA LYS A 147 18.63 22.00 -10.52
C LYS A 147 19.01 21.48 -9.15
N ILE A 148 18.50 20.31 -8.81
CA ILE A 148 18.75 19.64 -7.52
C ILE A 148 19.30 18.25 -7.80
N ALA A 149 20.45 17.93 -7.20
CA ALA A 149 21.03 16.58 -7.25
C ALA A 149 20.90 15.92 -5.88
N LEU A 150 20.27 14.75 -5.82
CA LEU A 150 20.09 13.95 -4.61
C LEU A 150 20.84 12.64 -4.76
N THR A 151 21.72 12.33 -3.80
CA THR A 151 22.49 11.08 -3.81
C THR A 151 22.03 10.17 -2.67
N PHE A 152 21.62 8.96 -3.01
CA PHE A 152 21.18 7.93 -2.07
C PHE A 152 22.25 6.83 -1.98
N GLY A 153 23.11 6.94 -0.98
CA GLY A 153 24.10 5.92 -0.66
C GLY A 153 23.51 4.83 0.23
N GLY A 154 23.71 3.56 -0.12
CA GLY A 154 23.11 2.44 0.62
C GLY A 154 21.58 2.43 0.47
N ILE A 155 21.09 2.63 -0.76
CA ILE A 155 19.67 2.83 -1.08
C ILE A 155 18.72 1.80 -0.46
N GLY A 156 19.19 0.57 -0.24
CA GLY A 156 18.36 -0.49 0.32
C GLY A 156 17.10 -0.71 -0.53
N ASP A 157 15.92 -0.66 0.08
CA ASP A 157 14.65 -0.83 -0.64
C ASP A 157 14.15 0.42 -1.36
N GLY A 158 14.91 1.50 -1.35
CA GLY A 158 14.56 2.73 -2.05
C GLY A 158 13.46 3.53 -1.37
N ARG A 159 13.03 3.19 -0.15
CA ARG A 159 11.98 3.92 0.58
C ARG A 159 12.23 5.43 0.67
N HIS A 160 13.48 5.85 0.90
CA HIS A 160 13.84 7.26 1.04
C HIS A 160 13.79 7.98 -0.30
N MET A 161 14.20 7.29 -1.37
CA MET A 161 14.05 7.81 -2.73
C MET A 161 12.57 7.96 -3.10
N LEU A 162 11.75 6.93 -2.84
CA LEU A 162 10.31 6.97 -3.09
C LEU A 162 9.64 8.07 -2.25
N ALA A 163 10.00 8.22 -0.97
CA ALA A 163 9.53 9.30 -0.11
C ALA A 163 9.94 10.69 -0.64
N SER A 164 11.15 10.80 -1.19
CA SER A 164 11.63 12.05 -1.83
C SER A 164 10.83 12.37 -3.10
N LEU A 165 10.59 11.38 -3.96
CA LEU A 165 9.76 11.54 -5.16
C LEU A 165 8.34 11.98 -4.81
N VAL A 166 7.72 11.34 -3.80
CA VAL A 166 6.41 11.75 -3.30
C VAL A 166 6.46 13.19 -2.81
N THR A 167 7.43 13.54 -1.95
CA THR A 167 7.55 14.90 -1.39
C THR A 167 7.72 15.98 -2.46
N ILE A 168 8.52 15.71 -3.50
CA ILE A 168 8.67 16.59 -4.66
C ILE A 168 7.32 16.77 -5.36
N PHE A 169 6.63 15.66 -5.69
CA PHE A 169 5.33 15.71 -6.35
C PHE A 169 4.29 16.48 -5.53
N ILE A 170 4.25 16.27 -4.20
CA ILE A 170 3.38 17.03 -3.30
C ILE A 170 3.69 18.53 -3.40
N GLY A 171 4.97 18.90 -3.27
CA GLY A 171 5.41 20.29 -3.28
C GLY A 171 5.03 21.00 -4.58
N GLU A 172 5.35 20.39 -5.73
CA GLU A 172 5.02 20.94 -7.05
C GLU A 172 3.50 21.08 -7.24
N ALA A 173 2.70 20.11 -6.78
CA ALA A 173 1.24 20.16 -6.91
C ALA A 173 0.59 21.23 -6.02
N VAL A 174 1.12 21.45 -4.82
CA VAL A 174 0.58 22.44 -3.86
C VAL A 174 0.95 23.87 -4.25
N GLU A 175 2.19 24.10 -4.69
CA GLU A 175 2.70 25.45 -4.94
C GLU A 175 2.23 26.05 -6.27
N LYS A 176 1.56 25.26 -7.14
CA LYS A 176 1.16 25.67 -8.51
C LYS A 176 2.30 26.39 -9.23
N ALA A 177 3.54 25.95 -9.00
CA ALA A 177 4.71 26.65 -9.49
C ALA A 177 4.72 26.63 -11.02
N ASP A 178 4.77 27.81 -11.64
CA ASP A 178 4.96 27.95 -13.09
C ASP A 178 6.33 27.42 -13.54
N HIS A 179 7.27 27.26 -12.60
CA HIS A 179 8.61 26.72 -12.81
C HIS A 179 8.77 25.34 -12.17
N LYS A 180 9.06 24.32 -12.97
CA LYS A 180 9.39 22.97 -12.49
C LYS A 180 10.89 22.80 -12.32
N GLN A 181 11.31 22.37 -11.14
CA GLN A 181 12.71 22.08 -10.86
C GLN A 181 13.16 20.80 -11.57
N GLN A 182 14.43 20.75 -11.97
CA GLN A 182 15.05 19.55 -12.52
C GLN A 182 15.76 18.78 -11.44
N PHE A 183 15.42 17.49 -11.30
CA PHE A 183 16.03 16.63 -10.31
C PHE A 183 16.95 15.59 -10.95
N HIS A 184 18.14 15.43 -10.38
CA HIS A 184 19.07 14.35 -10.70
C HIS A 184 19.22 13.43 -9.49
N PHE A 185 18.81 12.17 -9.65
CA PHE A 185 18.89 11.16 -8.59
C PHE A 185 20.06 10.22 -8.86
N MET A 186 21.01 10.14 -7.93
CA MET A 186 22.10 9.17 -7.97
C MET A 186 21.84 8.08 -6.93
N ILE A 187 21.69 6.84 -7.39
CA ILE A 187 21.46 5.67 -6.52
C ILE A 187 22.75 4.85 -6.45
N VAL A 188 23.25 4.62 -5.24
CA VAL A 188 24.50 3.89 -5.01
C VAL A 188 24.28 2.77 -3.99
N ASP A 189 24.66 1.55 -4.35
CA ASP A 189 24.71 0.43 -3.41
C ASP A 189 25.86 -0.53 -3.79
N ARG A 190 26.43 -1.18 -2.78
CA ARG A 190 27.47 -2.20 -3.00
C ARG A 190 26.90 -3.51 -3.55
N LYS A 191 25.59 -3.75 -3.37
CA LYS A 191 24.91 -4.99 -3.74
C LYS A 191 24.20 -4.85 -5.09
N PRO A 192 24.60 -5.61 -6.12
CA PRO A 192 23.92 -5.60 -7.41
C PRO A 192 22.43 -5.96 -7.32
N ALA A 193 22.05 -6.85 -6.41
CA ALA A 193 20.66 -7.26 -6.20
C ALA A 193 19.77 -6.12 -5.67
N VAL A 194 20.34 -5.22 -4.86
CA VAL A 194 19.63 -4.03 -4.40
C VAL A 194 19.32 -3.09 -5.57
N ILE A 195 20.31 -2.86 -6.44
CA ILE A 195 20.12 -2.05 -7.65
C ILE A 195 19.12 -2.71 -8.61
N ALA A 196 19.23 -4.03 -8.83
CA ALA A 196 18.31 -4.78 -9.67
C ALA A 196 16.85 -4.66 -9.19
N ARG A 197 16.60 -4.81 -7.87
CA ARG A 197 15.27 -4.62 -7.28
C ARG A 197 14.72 -3.21 -7.53
N ASN A 198 15.51 -2.18 -7.28
CA ASN A 198 15.08 -0.79 -7.47
C ASN A 198 14.80 -0.49 -8.95
N LEU A 199 15.58 -1.05 -9.89
CA LEU A 199 15.33 -0.92 -11.32
C LEU A 199 14.02 -1.60 -11.74
N VAL A 200 13.74 -2.80 -11.25
CA VAL A 200 12.45 -3.48 -11.47
C VAL A 200 11.30 -2.60 -10.99
N MET A 201 11.41 -2.02 -9.80
CA MET A 201 10.39 -1.10 -9.25
C MET A 201 10.20 0.14 -10.14
N LEU A 202 11.29 0.79 -10.56
CA LEU A 202 11.22 1.99 -11.42
C LEU A 202 10.61 1.68 -12.80
N VAL A 203 10.96 0.54 -13.41
CA VAL A 203 10.36 0.12 -14.69
C VAL A 203 8.87 -0.22 -14.53
N MET A 204 8.47 -0.82 -13.42
CA MET A 204 7.04 -1.03 -13.14
C MET A 204 6.30 0.30 -12.93
N LEU A 205 6.90 1.26 -12.23
CA LEU A 205 6.31 2.60 -12.07
C LEU A 205 6.17 3.33 -13.41
N ASP A 206 7.17 3.23 -14.29
CA ASP A 206 7.11 3.73 -15.67
C ASP A 206 5.96 3.10 -16.46
N ALA A 207 5.85 1.77 -16.38
CA ALA A 207 4.78 1.03 -17.04
C ALA A 207 3.41 1.42 -16.49
N LEU A 208 3.29 1.59 -15.17
CA LEU A 208 2.06 2.03 -14.51
C LEU A 208 1.66 3.43 -15.01
N ALA A 209 2.58 4.39 -14.97
CA ALA A 209 2.33 5.76 -15.39
C ALA A 209 1.86 5.87 -16.85
N LYS A 210 2.38 5.02 -17.74
CA LYS A 210 1.96 4.95 -19.16
C LYS A 210 0.62 4.25 -19.37
N THR A 211 0.16 3.45 -18.41
CA THR A 211 -1.04 2.62 -18.52
C THR A 211 -2.24 3.23 -17.80
N THR A 212 -2.02 3.97 -16.72
CA THR A 212 -3.07 4.70 -15.98
C THR A 212 -3.81 5.67 -16.91
N GLY A 213 -5.15 5.68 -16.82
CA GLY A 213 -6.04 6.46 -17.69
C GLY A 213 -6.30 5.81 -19.06
N ALA A 214 -5.38 4.99 -19.59
CA ALA A 214 -5.56 4.30 -20.87
C ALA A 214 -6.14 2.88 -20.70
N ASN A 215 -5.72 2.14 -19.67
CA ASN A 215 -6.18 0.79 -19.40
C ASN A 215 -6.14 0.49 -17.89
N GLU A 216 -7.24 0.78 -17.20
CA GLU A 216 -7.34 0.62 -15.74
C GLU A 216 -7.14 -0.82 -15.25
N ALA A 217 -7.55 -1.82 -16.05
CA ALA A 217 -7.33 -3.22 -15.71
C ALA A 217 -5.84 -3.58 -15.73
N ALA A 218 -5.10 -3.13 -16.74
CA ALA A 218 -3.66 -3.32 -16.82
C ALA A 218 -2.91 -2.51 -15.76
N ALA A 219 -3.33 -1.27 -15.49
CA ALA A 219 -2.78 -0.44 -14.43
C ALA A 219 -2.96 -1.10 -13.05
N THR A 220 -4.13 -1.68 -12.77
CA THR A 220 -4.41 -2.43 -11.55
C THR A 220 -3.48 -3.65 -11.40
N ARG A 221 -3.24 -4.38 -12.49
CA ARG A 221 -2.31 -5.52 -12.51
C ARG A 221 -0.87 -5.10 -12.22
N ILE A 222 -0.38 -4.03 -12.83
CA ILE A 222 0.98 -3.51 -12.60
C ILE A 222 1.11 -2.97 -11.17
N SER A 223 0.12 -2.21 -10.68
CA SER A 223 0.07 -1.73 -9.30
C SER A 223 0.08 -2.89 -8.29
N THR A 224 -0.57 -3.99 -8.61
CA THR A 224 -0.56 -5.18 -7.75
C THR A 224 0.80 -5.88 -7.78
N ALA A 225 1.44 -6.00 -8.94
CA ALA A 225 2.82 -6.49 -9.02
C ALA A 225 3.80 -5.63 -8.23
N LEU A 226 3.68 -4.31 -8.28
CA LEU A 226 4.44 -3.38 -7.45
C LEU A 226 4.25 -3.63 -5.96
N PHE A 227 2.99 -3.79 -5.51
CA PHE A 227 2.65 -4.08 -4.12
C PHE A 227 3.33 -5.36 -3.63
N TYR A 228 3.17 -6.46 -4.35
CA TYR A 228 3.77 -7.75 -3.97
C TYR A 228 5.29 -7.72 -4.04
N THR A 229 5.87 -7.08 -5.06
CA THR A 229 7.33 -6.98 -5.21
C THR A 229 7.97 -6.16 -4.08
N PHE A 230 7.28 -5.12 -3.61
CA PHE A 230 7.81 -4.24 -2.57
C PHE A 230 7.59 -4.75 -1.15
N LEU A 231 6.43 -5.36 -0.88
CA LEU A 231 5.99 -5.67 0.49
C LEU A 231 5.89 -7.16 0.80
N ALA A 232 5.64 -8.01 -0.20
CA ALA A 232 5.21 -9.37 0.06
C ALA A 232 6.36 -10.38 0.03
N PRO A 233 6.42 -11.29 1.00
CA PRO A 233 7.41 -12.36 1.00
C PRO A 233 7.02 -13.53 0.08
N ILE A 234 5.73 -13.65 -0.28
CA ILE A 234 5.19 -14.63 -1.23
C ILE A 234 4.41 -13.87 -2.29
N ILE A 235 4.64 -14.22 -3.55
CA ILE A 235 4.00 -13.60 -4.72
C ILE A 235 3.05 -14.63 -5.35
N PRO A 236 1.76 -14.30 -5.55
CA PRO A 236 0.81 -15.18 -6.23
C PRO A 236 1.23 -15.49 -7.68
N PRO A 237 0.88 -16.66 -8.25
CA PRO A 237 1.33 -17.08 -9.59
C PRO A 237 1.00 -16.07 -10.72
N GLU A 238 -0.21 -15.50 -10.70
CA GLU A 238 -0.61 -14.49 -11.69
C GLU A 238 0.24 -13.22 -11.59
N VAL A 239 0.56 -12.80 -10.37
CA VAL A 239 1.39 -11.62 -10.09
C VAL A 239 2.86 -11.91 -10.43
N HIS A 240 3.32 -13.13 -10.16
CA HIS A 240 4.66 -13.59 -10.51
C HIS A 240 4.88 -13.56 -12.03
N THR A 241 3.89 -13.98 -12.82
CA THR A 241 3.95 -13.86 -14.30
C THR A 241 4.18 -12.42 -14.76
N ILE A 242 3.52 -11.45 -14.12
CA ILE A 242 3.69 -10.02 -14.43
C ILE A 242 5.11 -9.57 -14.06
N LEU A 243 5.58 -9.92 -12.86
CA LEU A 243 6.94 -9.62 -12.41
C LEU A 243 7.99 -10.19 -13.39
N GLN A 244 7.84 -11.45 -13.81
CA GLN A 244 8.75 -12.11 -14.75
C GLN A 244 8.76 -11.44 -16.13
N SER A 245 7.61 -10.97 -16.61
CA SER A 245 7.51 -10.18 -17.85
C SER A 245 8.28 -8.86 -17.74
N ILE A 246 8.19 -8.17 -16.59
CA ILE A 246 8.94 -6.94 -16.34
C ILE A 246 10.44 -7.21 -16.26
N ILE A 247 10.86 -8.27 -15.58
CA ILE A 247 12.27 -8.68 -15.50
C ILE A 247 12.81 -8.98 -16.90
N GLN A 248 12.06 -9.74 -17.73
CA GLN A 248 12.45 -10.04 -19.11
C GLN A 248 12.63 -8.77 -19.94
N ARG A 249 11.72 -7.81 -19.79
CA ARG A 249 11.82 -6.52 -20.47
C ARG A 249 13.05 -5.75 -20.01
N LEU A 250 13.32 -5.70 -18.70
CA LEU A 250 14.49 -5.02 -18.16
C LEU A 250 15.81 -5.66 -18.62
N ILE A 251 15.87 -6.99 -18.73
CA ILE A 251 17.01 -7.71 -19.32
C ILE A 251 17.24 -7.25 -20.77
N GLY A 252 16.19 -7.27 -21.61
CA GLY A 252 16.30 -6.82 -23.01
C GLY A 252 16.72 -5.35 -23.13
N MET A 253 16.24 -4.50 -22.22
CA MET A 253 16.65 -3.09 -22.13
C MET A 253 18.15 -2.94 -21.81
N LEU A 254 18.67 -3.71 -20.85
CA LEU A 254 20.06 -3.67 -20.43
C LEU A 254 21.04 -4.25 -21.47
N GLU A 255 20.61 -5.28 -22.22
CA GLU A 255 21.41 -5.98 -23.22
C GLU A 255 21.44 -5.27 -24.58
N HIS A 256 20.29 -4.82 -25.06
CA HIS A 256 20.12 -4.41 -26.46
C HIS A 256 19.86 -2.90 -26.61
N ARG A 257 19.96 -2.12 -25.53
CA ARG A 257 19.60 -0.69 -25.50
C ARG A 257 18.23 -0.44 -26.17
N MET A 258 17.27 -1.34 -25.95
CA MET A 258 15.87 -1.11 -26.33
C MET A 258 15.36 0.20 -25.72
N ALA A 259 14.22 0.71 -26.21
CA ALA A 259 13.57 1.93 -25.72
C ALA A 259 13.62 2.02 -24.18
N TRP A 260 14.54 2.87 -23.71
CA TRP A 260 14.89 3.08 -22.32
C TRP A 260 14.13 4.31 -21.82
N PRO A 261 13.55 4.33 -20.60
CA PRO A 261 12.97 5.54 -20.05
C PRO A 261 14.02 6.65 -20.07
N PHE A 262 13.72 7.77 -20.74
CA PHE A 262 14.71 8.83 -21.02
C PHE A 262 15.36 9.43 -19.76
N TYR A 263 14.70 9.27 -18.60
CA TYR A 263 15.14 9.79 -17.31
C TYR A 263 15.99 8.80 -16.51
N LEU A 264 16.13 7.56 -16.97
CA LEU A 264 16.88 6.52 -16.29
C LEU A 264 18.23 6.33 -16.98
N ASP A 265 19.29 6.03 -16.24
CA ASP A 265 20.56 5.57 -16.81
C ASP A 265 21.22 4.55 -15.88
N VAL A 266 21.92 3.59 -16.49
CA VAL A 266 22.74 2.59 -15.80
C VAL A 266 24.05 2.46 -16.55
N SER A 267 25.14 2.84 -15.88
CA SER A 267 26.50 2.73 -16.42
C SER A 267 26.80 1.31 -16.90
N GLU A 268 27.37 1.21 -18.10
CA GLU A 268 27.71 -0.05 -18.77
C GLU A 268 28.60 -0.95 -17.91
N THR A 269 29.49 -0.34 -17.11
CA THR A 269 30.38 -1.04 -16.18
C THR A 269 29.63 -1.92 -15.19
N PHE A 270 28.42 -1.55 -14.78
CA PHE A 270 27.65 -2.28 -13.76
C PHE A 270 26.58 -3.20 -14.34
N ARG A 271 26.22 -3.07 -15.63
CA ARG A 271 25.16 -3.86 -16.26
C ARG A 271 25.36 -5.37 -16.16
N PRO A 272 26.56 -5.95 -16.37
CA PRO A 272 26.75 -7.40 -16.28
C PRO A 272 26.38 -7.98 -14.91
N ARG A 273 26.68 -7.23 -13.83
CA ARG A 273 26.38 -7.67 -12.46
C ARG A 273 24.88 -7.62 -12.17
N ILE A 274 24.17 -6.65 -12.73
CA ILE A 274 22.71 -6.53 -12.61
C ILE A 274 22.03 -7.62 -13.44
N LEU A 275 22.45 -7.82 -14.69
CA LEU A 275 21.95 -8.86 -15.58
C LEU A 275 22.07 -10.25 -14.97
N ARG A 276 23.19 -10.55 -14.31
CA ARG A 276 23.36 -11.82 -13.61
C ARG A 276 22.25 -12.05 -12.59
N ILE A 277 21.96 -11.07 -11.73
CA ILE A 277 20.89 -11.18 -10.72
C ILE A 277 19.51 -11.34 -11.37
N LEU A 278 19.21 -10.54 -12.40
CA LEU A 278 17.90 -10.62 -13.06
C LEU A 278 17.66 -11.99 -13.68
N ARG A 279 18.68 -12.61 -14.30
CA ARG A 279 18.60 -13.97 -14.85
C ARG A 279 18.46 -15.04 -13.76
N GLU A 280 19.20 -14.91 -12.66
CA GLU A 280 19.01 -15.78 -11.48
C GLU A 280 17.55 -15.72 -10.99
N TRP A 281 16.94 -14.53 -10.95
CA TRP A 281 15.53 -14.34 -10.57
C TRP A 281 14.52 -14.88 -11.58
N GLN A 282 14.88 -15.02 -12.85
CA GLN A 282 14.01 -15.62 -13.87
C GLN A 282 13.94 -17.14 -13.78
N HIS A 283 15.06 -17.79 -13.45
CA HIS A 283 15.21 -19.23 -13.64
C HIS A 283 15.36 -20.00 -12.33
N GLU A 284 16.08 -19.46 -11.35
CA GLU A 284 16.57 -20.27 -10.23
C GLU A 284 15.73 -20.11 -8.94
N VAL A 285 15.10 -18.94 -8.76
CA VAL A 285 14.45 -18.60 -7.47
C VAL A 285 13.28 -19.53 -7.16
N GLY A 286 12.43 -19.84 -8.13
CA GLY A 286 11.27 -20.72 -7.92
C GLY A 286 11.66 -22.14 -7.51
N GLU A 287 12.78 -22.65 -8.03
CA GLU A 287 13.30 -23.98 -7.73
C GLU A 287 14.02 -24.02 -6.37
N GLN A 288 14.85 -23.00 -6.08
CA GLN A 288 15.63 -22.95 -4.84
C GLN A 288 14.75 -22.61 -3.61
N PHE A 289 13.69 -21.82 -3.84
CA PHE A 289 12.83 -21.27 -2.79
C PHE A 289 11.34 -21.51 -3.07
N PRO A 290 10.88 -22.77 -3.16
CA PRO A 290 9.48 -23.06 -3.42
C PRO A 290 8.58 -22.59 -2.26
N THR A 291 7.35 -22.17 -2.60
CA THR A 291 6.35 -21.66 -1.65
C THR A 291 6.10 -22.63 -0.49
N SER A 292 6.01 -23.93 -0.77
CA SER A 292 5.82 -24.98 0.24
C SER A 292 6.91 -25.01 1.32
N LYS A 293 8.15 -24.64 0.96
CA LYS A 293 9.30 -24.57 1.88
C LYS A 293 9.38 -23.21 2.59
N LEU A 294 9.06 -22.14 1.88
CA LEU A 294 9.11 -20.77 2.41
C LEU A 294 7.96 -20.50 3.38
N ARG A 295 6.71 -20.84 3.03
CA ARG A 295 5.51 -20.48 3.79
C ARG A 295 5.61 -20.81 5.30
N PRO A 296 6.02 -22.03 5.72
CA PRO A 296 6.17 -22.35 7.14
C PRO A 296 7.26 -21.54 7.85
N GLN A 297 8.26 -21.04 7.13
CA GLN A 297 9.33 -20.22 7.69
C GLN A 297 8.86 -18.77 7.89
N ILE A 298 8.03 -18.20 6.99
CA ILE A 298 7.45 -16.86 7.17
C ILE A 298 6.54 -16.89 8.40
N GLN A 299 5.68 -17.90 8.48
CA GLN A 299 4.76 -18.07 9.61
C GLN A 299 5.54 -18.15 10.93
N ARG A 300 6.61 -18.94 10.99
CA ARG A 300 7.48 -19.03 12.18
C ARG A 300 8.18 -17.70 12.49
N ALA A 301 8.77 -17.06 11.49
CA ALA A 301 9.43 -15.76 11.67
C ALA A 301 8.44 -14.71 12.19
N ARG A 302 7.18 -14.79 11.78
CA ARG A 302 6.11 -13.92 12.29
C ARG A 302 5.81 -14.15 13.75
N VAL A 303 5.62 -15.41 14.15
CA VAL A 303 5.37 -15.73 15.56
C VAL A 303 6.51 -15.22 16.44
N VAL A 304 7.75 -15.35 15.97
CA VAL A 304 8.93 -14.81 16.66
C VAL A 304 8.91 -13.28 16.71
N ALA A 305 8.61 -12.60 15.61
CA ALA A 305 8.53 -11.14 15.56
C ALA A 305 7.42 -10.60 16.48
N ASP A 306 6.21 -11.18 16.42
CA ASP A 306 5.09 -10.83 17.30
C ASP A 306 5.45 -11.03 18.78
N MET A 307 6.21 -12.08 19.11
CA MET A 307 6.71 -12.34 20.45
C MET A 307 7.78 -11.34 20.88
N GLN A 308 8.73 -10.99 20.00
CA GLN A 308 9.75 -9.99 20.27
C GLN A 308 9.15 -8.60 20.47
N ASP A 309 8.19 -8.22 19.64
CA ASP A 309 7.43 -6.98 19.77
C ASP A 309 6.67 -6.95 21.10
N PHE A 310 6.04 -8.07 21.48
CA PHE A 310 5.37 -8.21 22.77
C PHE A 310 6.33 -8.04 23.95
N MET A 311 7.46 -8.74 23.93
CA MET A 311 8.48 -8.68 25.00
C MET A 311 9.11 -7.28 25.10
N THR A 312 9.41 -6.65 23.96
CA THR A 312 9.95 -5.29 23.90
C THR A 312 8.92 -4.28 24.43
N ALA A 313 7.66 -4.41 24.02
CA ALA A 313 6.58 -3.56 24.55
C ALA A 313 6.40 -3.74 26.06
N GLN A 314 6.49 -4.97 26.58
CA GLN A 314 6.41 -5.25 28.01
C GLN A 314 7.58 -4.61 28.79
N ALA A 315 8.80 -4.67 28.23
CA ALA A 315 10.00 -4.12 28.83
C ALA A 315 10.01 -2.58 28.88
N TYR A 316 9.48 -1.89 27.86
CA TYR A 316 9.58 -0.43 27.73
C TYR A 316 8.29 0.34 28.06
N MET A 317 7.11 -0.29 27.99
CA MET A 317 5.81 0.39 28.19
C MET A 317 4.91 -0.25 29.26
N GLY A 318 5.35 -1.33 29.91
CA GLY A 318 4.55 -2.03 30.93
C GLY A 318 3.22 -2.59 30.36
N SER A 319 2.23 -2.80 31.23
CA SER A 319 0.94 -3.42 30.89
C SER A 319 -0.03 -2.55 30.07
N ASN A 320 0.33 -1.30 29.76
CA ASN A 320 -0.62 -0.28 29.29
C ASN A 320 -0.65 -0.02 27.78
N ARG A 321 0.12 -0.76 26.95
CA ARG A 321 -0.04 -0.67 25.50
C ARG A 321 -1.09 -1.68 25.00
N PRO A 322 -2.06 -1.30 24.16
CA PRO A 322 -2.87 -2.29 23.44
C PRO A 322 -1.94 -3.22 22.66
N ARG A 323 -2.17 -4.54 22.72
CA ARG A 323 -1.56 -5.53 21.81
C ARG A 323 -1.59 -4.93 20.40
N SER A 324 -0.51 -5.06 19.63
CA SER A 324 -0.54 -4.74 18.19
C SER A 324 -1.75 -5.45 17.59
N ARG A 325 -2.83 -4.69 17.40
CA ARG A 325 -4.07 -5.14 16.77
C ARG A 325 -3.99 -4.58 15.38
N ALA A 326 -4.39 -5.37 14.37
CA ALA A 326 -4.75 -4.83 13.07
C ALA A 326 -5.49 -3.49 13.26
N PRO A 327 -5.17 -2.49 12.45
CA PRO A 327 -6.02 -1.32 12.33
C PRO A 327 -7.48 -1.79 12.14
N PRO A 328 -8.46 -1.13 12.79
CA PRO A 328 -9.86 -1.50 12.63
C PRO A 328 -10.24 -1.61 11.14
N GLY A 329 -10.87 -2.71 10.74
CA GLY A 329 -11.20 -3.03 9.34
C GLY A 329 -10.18 -3.92 8.61
N SER A 330 -8.99 -4.13 9.20
CA SER A 330 -7.92 -4.98 8.64
C SER A 330 -7.80 -6.35 9.32
N GLU A 331 -8.72 -6.71 10.21
CA GLU A 331 -8.62 -7.92 11.03
C GLU A 331 -8.63 -9.20 10.18
N LYS A 332 -9.44 -9.21 9.11
CA LYS A 332 -9.52 -10.35 8.18
C LYS A 332 -8.21 -10.52 7.40
N GLN A 333 -7.64 -9.42 6.91
CA GLN A 333 -6.37 -9.38 6.19
C GLN A 333 -5.21 -9.82 7.10
N GLU A 334 -5.17 -9.31 8.34
CA GLU A 334 -4.13 -9.70 9.29
C GLU A 334 -4.22 -11.19 9.62
N ALA A 335 -5.41 -11.69 9.92
CA ALA A 335 -5.65 -13.10 10.22
C ALA A 335 -5.35 -14.00 9.01
N PHE A 336 -5.79 -13.61 7.82
CA PHE A 336 -5.49 -14.33 6.59
C PHE A 336 -3.99 -14.38 6.33
N TYR A 337 -3.28 -13.27 6.51
CA TYR A 337 -1.83 -13.24 6.38
C TYR A 337 -1.15 -14.10 7.47
N LYS A 338 -1.72 -14.21 8.68
CA LYS A 338 -1.16 -15.08 9.74
C LYS A 338 -1.24 -16.54 9.33
N GLU A 339 -2.37 -16.93 8.76
CA GLU A 339 -2.63 -18.30 8.37
C GLU A 339 -1.97 -18.69 7.06
N THR A 340 -1.85 -17.77 6.09
CA THR A 340 -1.39 -18.11 4.74
C THR A 340 0.01 -17.60 4.40
N ALA A 341 0.54 -16.62 5.14
CA ALA A 341 1.72 -15.83 4.77
C ALA A 341 1.60 -15.08 3.42
N ILE A 342 0.38 -14.89 2.90
CA ILE A 342 0.10 -14.08 1.72
C ILE A 342 -0.54 -12.75 2.14
N LEU A 343 0.08 -11.64 1.76
CA LEU A 343 -0.52 -10.31 1.95
C LEU A 343 -1.66 -10.14 0.96
N THR A 344 -2.76 -9.55 1.39
CA THR A 344 -3.84 -9.10 0.51
C THR A 344 -3.82 -7.59 0.38
N LYS A 345 -4.16 -7.09 -0.80
CA LYS A 345 -4.23 -5.65 -1.07
C LYS A 345 -5.63 -5.14 -0.69
N THR A 346 -5.71 -4.04 0.09
CA THR A 346 -6.97 -3.34 0.40
C THR A 346 -7.57 -2.78 -0.90
N GLY A 347 -8.85 -2.99 -1.20
CA GLY A 347 -9.39 -2.76 -2.55
C GLY A 347 -10.17 -3.94 -3.16
N ASN A 348 -11.25 -4.46 -2.55
CA ASN A 348 -12.05 -5.62 -3.01
C ASN A 348 -11.21 -6.83 -3.47
N GLY A 349 -9.95 -6.89 -3.02
CA GLY A 349 -8.88 -7.74 -3.54
C GLY A 349 -8.73 -7.79 -5.07
N ARG A 350 -9.20 -6.77 -5.80
CA ARG A 350 -9.07 -6.74 -7.26
C ARG A 350 -7.59 -6.72 -7.66
N GLY A 351 -7.20 -7.72 -8.46
CA GLY A 351 -5.86 -7.81 -9.06
C GLY A 351 -4.86 -8.72 -8.36
N GLN A 352 -5.18 -9.30 -7.19
CA GLN A 352 -4.27 -10.20 -6.45
C GLN A 352 -4.25 -11.66 -6.97
N GLY A 353 -4.98 -11.92 -8.04
CA GLY A 353 -5.17 -13.24 -8.64
C GLY A 353 -6.46 -13.91 -8.15
N LYS A 354 -7.11 -14.66 -9.03
CA LYS A 354 -8.42 -15.27 -8.79
C LYS A 354 -8.37 -16.23 -7.59
N GLU A 355 -7.32 -17.02 -7.51
CA GLU A 355 -7.15 -18.03 -6.45
C GLU A 355 -7.00 -17.40 -5.06
N VAL A 356 -6.18 -16.34 -4.95
CA VAL A 356 -5.99 -15.60 -3.69
C VAL A 356 -7.29 -14.89 -3.30
N GLN A 357 -8.00 -14.34 -4.28
CA GLN A 357 -9.30 -13.71 -4.05
C GLN A 357 -10.31 -14.70 -3.47
N GLU A 358 -10.49 -15.85 -4.12
CA GLU A 358 -11.43 -16.88 -3.67
C GLU A 358 -11.06 -17.42 -2.29
N ALA A 359 -9.77 -17.64 -2.03
CA ALA A 359 -9.29 -18.07 -0.72
C ALA A 359 -9.54 -17.01 0.37
N PHE A 360 -9.31 -15.73 0.05
CA PHE A 360 -9.56 -14.63 0.97
C PHE A 360 -11.05 -14.44 1.24
N ASP A 361 -11.90 -14.49 0.21
CA ASP A 361 -13.35 -14.32 0.35
C ASP A 361 -13.96 -15.44 1.19
N ALA A 362 -13.52 -16.69 0.99
CA ALA A 362 -13.94 -17.85 1.78
C ALA A 362 -13.43 -17.84 3.23
N PHE A 363 -12.36 -17.09 3.54
CA PHE A 363 -11.75 -17.04 4.87
C PHE A 363 -12.59 -16.26 5.88
N HIS A 364 -12.77 -16.79 7.09
CA HIS A 364 -13.56 -16.16 8.16
C HIS A 364 -12.80 -16.15 9.48
N VAL A 365 -12.69 -14.97 10.11
CA VAL A 365 -11.90 -14.74 11.34
C VAL A 365 -12.42 -15.55 12.54
N SER A 366 -13.73 -15.78 12.62
CA SER A 366 -14.41 -16.35 13.80
C SER A 366 -14.95 -17.78 13.63
N GLY A 367 -14.68 -18.45 12.50
CA GLY A 367 -15.48 -19.62 12.07
C GLY A 367 -14.74 -20.90 11.71
N GLY A 368 -13.42 -21.00 11.88
CA GLY A 368 -12.68 -22.25 11.68
C GLY A 368 -12.70 -22.82 10.24
N LYS A 369 -13.13 -22.04 9.24
CA LYS A 369 -12.87 -22.40 7.84
C LYS A 369 -11.40 -22.14 7.55
N HIS A 370 -10.62 -23.18 7.72
CA HIS A 370 -9.24 -23.23 7.30
C HIS A 370 -9.15 -22.99 5.80
N VAL A 371 -8.12 -22.26 5.40
CA VAL A 371 -7.80 -22.12 3.98
C VAL A 371 -7.56 -23.53 3.41
N LYS A 372 -8.13 -23.80 2.23
CA LYS A 372 -8.01 -25.10 1.57
C LYS A 372 -6.54 -25.55 1.52
N PRO A 373 -6.21 -26.79 1.92
CA PRO A 373 -4.83 -27.28 1.90
C PRO A 373 -4.15 -27.11 0.54
N GLU A 374 -4.92 -27.22 -0.55
CA GLU A 374 -4.45 -27.05 -1.92
C GLU A 374 -3.97 -25.62 -2.22
N PHE A 375 -4.49 -24.61 -1.53
CA PHE A 375 -4.00 -23.23 -1.65
C PHE A 375 -2.72 -22.98 -0.85
N LEU A 376 -2.45 -23.83 0.15
CA LEU A 376 -1.30 -23.72 1.03
C LEU A 376 -0.07 -24.46 0.48
N SER A 377 -0.30 -25.51 -0.32
CA SER A 377 0.73 -26.17 -1.15
C SER A 377 1.24 -25.27 -2.25
#